data_AF-M4TBW2-F1
#
_entry.id   AF-M4TBW2-F1
#
_cell.length_a   1.000
_cell.length_b   1.000
_cell.length_c   1.000
_cell.angle_alpha   90.00
_cell.angle_beta   90.00
_cell.angle_gamma   90.00
#
_symmetry.space_group_name_H-M   'P 1'
#
loop_
_entity.id
_entity.type
_entity.pdbx_description
1 polymer ?
#
loop_
_entity_poly.entity_id
_entity_poly.type
_entity_poly.pdbx_seq_one_letter_code
_entity_poly.pdbx_strand_id
1 'polypeptide(L)'
;MTASLVRAFFCAYVLSTTIADAVHKKPLHENAWKAVCKLSAALAQATGAAKQALSDNTVKWEKAASMALRIQVVASTKDDVTQRLAYKVVSGYINKKAQDLLNKQLTTDVPKALENARTTGIAEGHIDEFLKIAIAVVNSNTDGCLAVSNGASNVKTNVDDLSTTEPACKKLQGTPTPTIATAEHITDQGYAKFSSTLTGEVAGTTERNCRLLTLEASESYVGHASPTGTPRFAGGNNGPTGVDLTNMETKSGDTSVKVHYDAWQAIKSMPARESEIKLVPLAVLRNDIQFQSVFKELFGAAAGESQQATASRVDQIYGKDEQNFTKTYWNDVNEYTLKQKVGAEAEGDRFRYTIEAQRLDGDSERV
;
A
#
# COMPACT_ATOMS: atom_id res chain seq x y z
N MET A 1 -42.13 -9.05 -4.58
CA MET A 1 -42.05 -8.05 -3.49
C MET A 1 -41.60 -6.74 -4.10
N THR A 2 -42.36 -5.70 -3.80
CA THR A 2 -42.60 -4.50 -4.60
C THR A 2 -41.48 -3.47 -4.51
N ALA A 3 -41.07 -2.97 -5.68
CA ALA A 3 -40.28 -1.77 -5.83
C ALA A 3 -41.11 -0.52 -5.44
N SER A 4 -40.52 0.38 -4.65
CA SER A 4 -41.06 1.72 -4.42
C SER A 4 -39.94 2.77 -4.42
N LEU A 5 -39.98 3.56 -5.49
CA LEU A 5 -39.77 5.00 -5.58
C LEU A 5 -39.30 5.74 -4.32
N VAL A 6 -38.19 6.46 -4.44
CA VAL A 6 -38.14 7.91 -4.12
C VAL A 6 -37.27 8.62 -5.16
N ARG A 7 -37.93 9.25 -6.13
CA ARG A 7 -37.35 10.34 -6.93
C ARG A 7 -37.43 11.60 -6.08
N ALA A 8 -36.28 12.12 -5.64
CA ALA A 8 -36.20 13.45 -5.04
C ALA A 8 -35.57 14.42 -6.04
N PHE A 9 -36.34 15.46 -6.34
CA PHE A 9 -35.96 16.67 -7.06
C PHE A 9 -34.61 17.22 -6.58
N PHE A 10 -33.70 17.53 -7.52
CA PHE A 10 -32.67 18.52 -7.29
C PHE A 10 -32.96 19.73 -8.18
N CYS A 11 -33.46 20.79 -7.54
CA CYS A 11 -33.53 22.12 -8.12
C CYS A 11 -32.14 22.55 -8.56
N ALA A 12 -32.02 22.92 -9.83
CA ALA A 12 -30.89 23.68 -10.34
C ALA A 12 -30.84 25.05 -9.64
N TYR A 13 -29.99 25.17 -8.63
CA TYR A 13 -29.49 26.46 -8.18
C TYR A 13 -28.24 26.77 -9.00
N VAL A 14 -28.43 27.53 -10.08
CA VAL A 14 -27.33 28.24 -10.74
C VAL A 14 -26.93 29.37 -9.80
N LEU A 15 -26.06 29.07 -8.84
CA LEU A 15 -25.29 30.08 -8.14
C LEU A 15 -24.13 30.45 -9.06
N SER A 16 -24.30 31.57 -9.75
CA SER A 16 -23.24 32.34 -10.37
C SER A 16 -22.13 32.55 -9.36
N THR A 17 -21.08 31.74 -9.44
CA THR A 17 -19.84 32.01 -8.70
C THR A 17 -18.99 32.89 -9.59
N THR A 18 -18.87 34.15 -9.18
CA THR A 18 -17.78 35.01 -9.64
C THR A 18 -16.47 34.27 -9.38
N ILE A 19 -15.62 34.19 -10.40
CA ILE A 19 -14.24 33.77 -10.27
C ILE A 19 -13.63 34.74 -9.26
N ALA A 20 -13.38 34.29 -8.03
CA ALA A 20 -12.72 35.10 -7.03
C ALA A 20 -11.35 35.51 -7.59
N ASP A 21 -11.08 36.81 -7.61
CA ASP A 21 -9.78 37.36 -7.96
C ASP A 21 -8.68 36.61 -7.20
N ALA A 22 -7.56 36.35 -7.88
CA ALA A 22 -6.38 35.76 -7.26
C ALA A 22 -6.05 36.52 -5.96
N VAL A 23 -6.06 35.81 -4.84
CA VAL A 23 -6.14 36.39 -3.50
C VAL A 23 -4.83 37.13 -3.15
N HIS A 24 -4.85 38.47 -3.11
CA HIS A 24 -3.70 39.38 -2.98
C HIS A 24 -2.62 38.98 -1.95
N LYS A 25 -1.48 38.42 -2.39
CA LYS A 25 -0.30 38.14 -1.53
C LYS A 25 -0.59 37.46 -0.19
N LYS A 26 -1.68 36.70 -0.10
CA LYS A 26 -2.14 36.17 1.18
C LYS A 26 -1.40 34.87 1.50
N PRO A 27 -1.08 34.63 2.77
CA PRO A 27 -0.39 33.41 3.18
C PRO A 27 -1.35 32.21 3.09
N LEU A 28 -0.80 31.01 3.04
CA LEU A 28 -1.54 29.77 3.24
C LEU A 28 -2.10 29.72 4.68
N HIS A 29 -3.39 29.45 4.82
CA HIS A 29 -4.08 29.23 6.09
C HIS A 29 -3.44 28.09 6.87
N GLU A 30 -3.56 28.16 8.20
CA GLU A 30 -3.03 27.12 9.10
C GLU A 30 -3.58 25.73 8.76
N ASN A 31 -4.89 25.64 8.57
CA ASN A 31 -5.52 24.37 8.22
C ASN A 31 -5.01 23.81 6.89
N ALA A 32 -4.74 24.69 5.91
CA ALA A 32 -4.28 24.28 4.59
C ALA A 32 -2.85 23.74 4.63
N TRP A 33 -1.88 24.46 5.23
CA TRP A 33 -0.51 23.94 5.29
C TRP A 33 -0.38 22.72 6.21
N LYS A 34 -1.19 22.62 7.27
CA LYS A 34 -1.27 21.41 8.10
C LYS A 34 -1.79 20.20 7.32
N ALA A 35 -2.85 20.39 6.52
CA ALA A 35 -3.37 19.32 5.68
C ALA A 35 -2.30 18.83 4.71
N VAL A 36 -1.58 19.75 4.06
CA VAL A 36 -0.47 19.45 3.14
C VAL A 36 0.64 18.65 3.85
N CYS A 37 1.05 19.01 5.07
CA CYS A 37 2.00 18.20 5.85
C CYS A 37 1.47 16.79 6.14
N LYS A 38 0.19 16.65 6.51
CA LYS A 38 -0.43 15.34 6.78
C LYS A 38 -0.50 14.45 5.55
N LEU A 39 -0.80 15.02 4.39
CA LEU A 39 -0.74 14.29 3.12
C LEU A 39 0.67 13.82 2.82
N SER A 40 1.65 14.70 2.98
CA SER A 40 3.05 14.33 2.76
C SER A 40 3.49 13.18 3.67
N ALA A 41 3.08 13.20 4.94
CA ALA A 41 3.31 12.11 5.88
C ALA A 41 2.57 10.83 5.48
N ALA A 42 1.32 10.93 5.03
CA ALA A 42 0.53 9.78 4.58
C ALA A 42 1.12 9.11 3.31
N LEU A 43 1.67 9.89 2.39
CA LEU A 43 2.38 9.39 1.20
C LEU A 43 3.66 8.64 1.60
N ALA A 44 4.46 9.20 2.50
CA ALA A 44 5.65 8.52 3.05
C ALA A 44 5.28 7.18 3.73
N GLN A 45 4.20 7.20 4.50
CA GLN A 45 3.65 6.04 5.17
C GLN A 45 3.14 4.96 4.20
N ALA A 46 2.66 5.34 3.01
CA ALA A 46 2.21 4.39 1.99
C ALA A 46 3.38 3.56 1.42
N THR A 47 4.56 4.17 1.27
CA THR A 47 5.79 3.43 0.94
C THR A 47 6.14 2.39 2.02
N GLY A 48 5.99 2.75 3.30
CA GLY A 48 6.18 1.82 4.42
C GLY A 48 5.19 0.65 4.41
N ALA A 49 3.91 0.92 4.12
CA ALA A 49 2.88 -0.10 3.95
C ALA A 49 3.21 -1.04 2.78
N ALA A 50 3.75 -0.52 1.67
CA ALA A 50 4.17 -1.33 0.54
C ALA A 50 5.31 -2.28 0.87
N LYS A 51 6.33 -1.80 1.59
CA LYS A 51 7.41 -2.64 2.13
C LYS A 51 6.85 -3.75 3.02
N GLN A 52 5.90 -3.42 3.89
CA GLN A 52 5.30 -4.40 4.80
C GLN A 52 4.48 -5.46 4.05
N ALA A 53 3.71 -5.08 3.03
CA ALA A 53 2.97 -6.03 2.21
C ALA A 53 3.90 -7.02 1.48
N LEU A 54 5.01 -6.54 0.93
CA LEU A 54 6.03 -7.41 0.33
C LEU A 54 6.61 -8.38 1.35
N SER A 55 6.95 -7.90 2.55
CA SER A 55 7.48 -8.73 3.63
C SER A 55 6.50 -9.82 4.06
N ASP A 56 5.22 -9.47 4.24
CA ASP A 56 4.18 -10.42 4.65
C ASP A 56 3.96 -11.50 3.58
N ASN A 57 3.94 -11.12 2.30
CA ASN A 57 3.78 -12.05 1.18
C ASN A 57 5.00 -12.98 1.02
N THR A 58 6.22 -12.47 1.26
CA THR A 58 7.44 -13.31 1.33
C THR A 58 7.32 -14.33 2.46
N VAL A 59 6.91 -13.91 3.67
CA VAL A 59 6.71 -14.83 4.81
C VAL A 59 5.68 -15.90 4.47
N LYS A 60 4.62 -15.57 3.74
CA LYS A 60 3.62 -16.56 3.30
C LYS A 60 4.21 -17.58 2.32
N TRP A 61 5.02 -17.14 1.36
CA TRP A 61 5.76 -18.04 0.47
C TRP A 61 6.72 -18.95 1.26
N GLU A 62 7.50 -18.39 2.19
CA GLU A 62 8.43 -19.15 3.01
C GLU A 62 7.74 -20.22 3.85
N LYS A 63 6.60 -19.86 4.46
CA LYS A 63 5.76 -20.82 5.20
C LYS A 63 5.29 -21.95 4.29
N ALA A 64 4.83 -21.65 3.07
CA ALA A 64 4.40 -22.66 2.10
C ALA A 64 5.55 -23.62 1.73
N ALA A 65 6.72 -23.08 1.41
CA ALA A 65 7.90 -23.86 1.07
C ALA A 65 8.37 -24.73 2.24
N SER A 66 8.42 -24.17 3.45
CA SER A 66 8.77 -24.88 4.69
C SER A 66 7.79 -26.03 4.97
N MET A 67 6.48 -25.80 4.78
CA MET A 67 5.47 -26.86 4.92
C MET A 67 5.66 -27.98 3.90
N ALA A 68 5.93 -27.65 2.62
CA ALA A 68 6.17 -28.66 1.60
C ALA A 68 7.37 -29.55 1.95
N LEU A 69 8.46 -28.96 2.45
CA LEU A 69 9.66 -29.68 2.89
C LEU A 69 9.38 -30.59 4.10
N ARG A 70 8.65 -30.10 5.11
CA ARG A 70 8.20 -30.90 6.26
C ARG A 70 7.47 -32.16 5.81
N ILE A 71 6.53 -32.01 4.89
CA ILE A 71 5.76 -33.14 4.35
C ILE A 71 6.68 -34.14 3.62
N GLN A 72 7.72 -33.67 2.90
CA GLN A 72 8.68 -34.57 2.24
C GLN A 72 9.51 -35.36 3.24
N VAL A 73 9.95 -34.72 4.33
CA VAL A 73 10.64 -35.41 5.43
C VAL A 73 9.73 -36.47 6.02
N VAL A 74 8.48 -36.14 6.35
CA VAL A 74 7.50 -37.11 6.85
C VAL A 74 7.33 -38.27 5.87
N ALA A 75 7.15 -37.98 4.57
CA ALA A 75 7.01 -39.00 3.53
C ALA A 75 8.20 -39.97 3.50
N SER A 76 9.43 -39.46 3.68
CA SER A 76 10.65 -40.28 3.69
C SER A 76 10.70 -41.28 4.86
N THR A 77 9.94 -41.03 5.93
CA THR A 77 9.85 -41.92 7.09
C THR A 77 8.74 -42.97 7.00
N LYS A 78 7.94 -42.97 5.92
CA LYS A 78 6.86 -43.94 5.74
C LYS A 78 7.36 -45.16 4.97
N ASP A 79 7.19 -46.35 5.56
CA ASP A 79 7.58 -47.61 4.94
C ASP A 79 6.60 -48.04 3.83
N ASP A 80 5.30 -47.81 4.03
CA ASP A 80 4.28 -48.10 3.03
C ASP A 80 4.38 -47.16 1.82
N VAL A 81 4.45 -47.75 0.62
CA VAL A 81 4.63 -47.02 -0.65
C VAL A 81 3.41 -46.13 -0.93
N THR A 82 2.20 -46.60 -0.63
CA THR A 82 0.97 -45.85 -0.89
C THR A 82 0.89 -44.61 -0.01
N GLN A 83 1.16 -44.75 1.29
CA GLN A 83 1.25 -43.63 2.23
C GLN A 83 2.35 -42.66 1.84
N ARG A 84 3.54 -43.16 1.48
CA ARG A 84 4.65 -42.31 1.01
C ARG A 84 4.24 -41.46 -0.20
N LEU A 85 3.56 -42.06 -1.18
CA LEU A 85 3.03 -41.33 -2.34
C LEU A 85 1.93 -40.33 -1.95
N ALA A 86 1.05 -40.68 -1.01
CA ALA A 86 0.02 -39.76 -0.51
C ALA A 86 0.63 -38.49 0.11
N TYR A 87 1.62 -38.61 1.00
CA TYR A 87 2.33 -37.44 1.51
C TYR A 87 3.05 -36.66 0.40
N LYS A 88 3.68 -37.35 -0.57
CA LYS A 88 4.31 -36.67 -1.72
C LYS A 88 3.32 -35.87 -2.57
N VAL A 89 2.08 -36.32 -2.73
CA VAL A 89 1.03 -35.55 -3.41
C VAL A 89 0.70 -34.28 -2.64
N VAL A 90 0.49 -34.38 -1.32
CA VAL A 90 0.22 -33.21 -0.47
C VAL A 90 1.39 -32.22 -0.53
N SER A 91 2.64 -32.70 -0.44
CA SER A 91 3.83 -31.84 -0.59
C SER A 91 3.90 -31.20 -1.96
N GLY A 92 3.71 -31.97 -3.04
CA GLY A 92 3.78 -31.46 -4.40
C GLY A 92 2.72 -30.39 -4.67
N TYR A 93 1.52 -30.55 -4.09
CA TYR A 93 0.48 -29.52 -4.13
C TYR A 93 0.90 -28.23 -3.43
N ILE A 94 1.38 -28.31 -2.19
CA ILE A 94 1.85 -27.13 -1.44
C ILE A 94 3.06 -26.49 -2.14
N ASN A 95 3.95 -27.27 -2.73
CA ASN A 95 5.08 -26.77 -3.50
C ASN A 95 4.59 -25.99 -4.75
N LYS A 96 3.59 -26.49 -5.48
CA LYS A 96 2.97 -25.73 -6.58
C LYS A 96 2.37 -24.41 -6.08
N LYS A 97 1.67 -24.40 -4.93
CA LYS A 97 1.18 -23.16 -4.31
C LYS A 97 2.30 -22.20 -3.93
N ALA A 98 3.41 -22.70 -3.38
CA ALA A 98 4.58 -21.89 -3.08
C ALA A 98 5.16 -21.27 -4.36
N GLN A 99 5.29 -22.03 -5.44
CA GLN A 99 5.75 -21.50 -6.73
C GLN A 99 4.80 -20.44 -7.30
N ASP A 100 3.48 -20.64 -7.21
CA ASP A 100 2.50 -19.62 -7.62
C ASP A 100 2.65 -18.32 -6.80
N LEU A 101 2.87 -18.43 -5.49
CA LEU A 101 3.10 -17.29 -4.61
C LEU A 101 4.39 -16.55 -4.98
N LEU A 102 5.48 -17.28 -5.24
CA LEU A 102 6.75 -16.69 -5.68
C LEU A 102 6.61 -16.00 -7.04
N ASN A 103 5.95 -16.66 -8.00
CA ASN A 103 5.69 -16.09 -9.31
C ASN A 103 4.82 -14.82 -9.21
N LYS A 104 3.77 -14.84 -8.39
CA LYS A 104 2.95 -13.63 -8.12
C LYS A 104 3.80 -12.52 -7.49
N GLN A 105 4.64 -12.85 -6.50
CA GLN A 105 5.52 -11.90 -5.84
C GLN A 105 6.43 -11.19 -6.86
N LEU A 106 7.11 -11.97 -7.72
CA LEU A 106 8.07 -11.46 -8.69
C LEU A 106 7.43 -10.70 -9.86
N THR A 107 6.31 -11.20 -10.37
CA THR A 107 5.69 -10.65 -11.59
C THR A 107 4.66 -9.56 -11.32
N THR A 108 4.09 -9.50 -10.11
CA THR A 108 2.98 -8.60 -9.78
C THR A 108 3.28 -7.75 -8.54
N ASP A 109 3.57 -8.37 -7.40
CA ASP A 109 3.59 -7.63 -6.12
C ASP A 109 4.80 -6.69 -6.02
N VAL A 110 6.00 -7.15 -6.41
CA VAL A 110 7.23 -6.32 -6.43
C VAL A 110 7.10 -5.13 -7.39
N PRO A 111 6.72 -5.30 -8.67
CA PRO A 111 6.51 -4.15 -9.57
C PRO A 111 5.52 -3.12 -9.03
N LYS A 112 4.40 -3.56 -8.43
CA LYS A 112 3.40 -2.66 -7.85
C LYS A 112 3.93 -1.90 -6.64
N ALA A 113 4.66 -2.57 -5.76
CA ALA A 113 5.26 -1.93 -4.60
C ALA A 113 6.34 -0.92 -4.99
N LEU A 114 7.14 -1.21 -6.03
CA LEU A 114 8.11 -0.26 -6.58
C LEU A 114 7.43 0.95 -7.20
N GLU A 115 6.35 0.74 -7.97
CA GLU A 115 5.59 1.84 -8.56
C GLU A 115 4.92 2.70 -7.49
N ASN A 116 4.40 2.08 -6.44
CA ASN A 116 3.89 2.78 -5.26
C ASN A 116 4.96 3.65 -4.61
N ALA A 117 6.12 3.09 -4.27
CA ALA A 117 7.22 3.82 -3.66
C ALA A 117 7.68 4.99 -4.55
N ARG A 118 7.79 4.76 -5.86
CA ARG A 118 8.16 5.78 -6.83
C ARG A 118 7.16 6.93 -6.87
N THR A 119 5.89 6.62 -7.14
CA THR A 119 4.85 7.64 -7.37
C THR A 119 4.53 8.41 -6.09
N THR A 120 4.44 7.73 -4.94
CA THR A 120 4.24 8.38 -3.65
C THR A 120 5.44 9.23 -3.24
N GLY A 121 6.68 8.76 -3.47
CA GLY A 121 7.90 9.53 -3.23
C GLY A 121 8.00 10.78 -4.10
N ILE A 122 7.58 10.71 -5.38
CA ILE A 122 7.50 11.90 -6.25
C ILE A 122 6.47 12.89 -5.71
N ALA A 123 5.26 12.44 -5.40
CA ALA A 123 4.20 13.30 -4.86
C ALA A 123 4.59 13.94 -3.52
N GLU A 124 5.21 13.15 -2.64
CA GLU A 124 5.77 13.58 -1.37
C GLU A 124 6.83 14.68 -1.57
N GLY A 125 7.81 14.43 -2.44
CA GLY A 125 8.89 15.38 -2.71
C GLY A 125 8.38 16.73 -3.26
N HIS A 126 7.37 16.70 -4.14
CA HIS A 126 6.73 17.92 -4.61
C HIS A 126 6.07 18.72 -3.48
N ILE A 127 5.38 18.04 -2.55
CA ILE A 127 4.76 18.68 -1.40
C ILE A 127 5.82 19.29 -0.48
N ASP A 128 6.84 18.52 -0.15
CA ASP A 128 7.88 18.92 0.80
C ASP A 128 8.68 20.11 0.29
N GLU A 129 9.03 20.09 -1.00
CA GLU A 129 9.73 21.20 -1.63
C GLU A 129 8.89 22.48 -1.59
N PHE A 130 7.59 22.38 -1.90
CA PHE A 130 6.71 23.53 -1.78
C PHE A 130 6.65 24.08 -0.35
N LEU A 131 6.53 23.21 0.66
CA LEU A 131 6.50 23.65 2.06
C LEU A 131 7.83 24.30 2.48
N LYS A 132 8.97 23.76 2.04
CA LYS A 132 10.32 24.33 2.29
C LYS A 132 10.51 25.69 1.62
N ILE A 133 10.05 25.86 0.39
CA ILE A 133 10.06 27.16 -0.29
C ILE A 133 9.13 28.13 0.44
N ALA A 134 7.90 27.72 0.75
CA ALA A 134 6.90 28.59 1.39
C ALA A 134 7.33 29.07 2.78
N ILE A 135 8.01 28.23 3.58
CA ILE A 135 8.53 28.65 4.89
C ILE A 135 9.80 29.51 4.78
N ALA A 136 10.58 29.36 3.70
CA ALA A 136 11.76 30.17 3.44
C ALA A 136 11.42 31.56 2.85
N VAL A 137 10.29 31.70 2.17
CA VAL A 137 9.78 33.01 1.70
C VAL A 137 9.15 33.74 2.88
N VAL A 138 10.02 34.34 3.69
CA VAL A 138 9.69 35.16 4.86
C VAL A 138 10.57 36.41 4.86
N ASN A 139 9.95 37.58 5.04
CA ASN A 139 10.65 38.86 5.18
C ASN A 139 10.59 39.38 6.63
N SER A 140 9.53 39.06 7.35
CA SER A 140 9.34 39.42 8.75
C SER A 140 8.38 38.44 9.42
N ASN A 141 8.16 38.58 10.73
CA ASN A 141 7.15 37.79 11.45
C ASN A 141 5.70 38.07 11.00
N THR A 142 5.48 39.09 10.16
CA THR A 142 4.17 39.43 9.56
C THR A 142 4.17 39.33 8.03
N ASP A 143 5.30 39.02 7.39
CA ASP A 143 5.41 38.91 5.94
C ASP A 143 5.99 37.55 5.55
N GLY A 144 5.16 36.69 4.95
CA GLY A 144 5.56 35.36 4.50
C GLY A 144 4.39 34.53 4.01
N CYS A 145 4.65 33.26 3.69
CA CYS A 145 3.69 32.43 2.97
C CYS A 145 2.89 31.44 3.81
N LEU A 146 3.17 31.28 5.10
CA LEU A 146 2.47 30.31 5.97
C LEU A 146 1.95 31.01 7.23
N ALA A 147 0.64 31.09 7.43
CA ALA A 147 0.06 31.77 8.59
C ALA A 147 0.28 30.98 9.89
N VAL A 148 0.47 31.68 11.02
CA VAL A 148 0.55 31.03 12.35
C VAL A 148 -0.79 30.42 12.77
N SER A 149 -1.87 31.13 12.52
CA SER A 149 -3.24 30.65 12.69
C SER A 149 -4.18 31.25 11.65
N ASN A 150 -5.40 30.72 11.55
CA ASN A 150 -6.39 31.20 10.59
C ASN A 150 -6.73 32.68 10.84
N GLY A 151 -6.40 33.55 9.87
CA GLY A 151 -6.63 35.00 10.01
C GLY A 151 -5.60 35.75 10.87
N ALA A 152 -4.51 35.10 11.29
CA ALA A 152 -3.46 35.72 12.09
C ALA A 152 -2.74 36.86 11.36
N SER A 153 -2.20 37.80 12.13
CA SER A 153 -1.23 38.79 11.63
C SER A 153 0.16 38.22 11.39
N ASN A 154 0.49 37.13 12.07
CA ASN A 154 1.83 36.56 12.07
C ASN A 154 1.95 35.36 11.13
N VAL A 155 3.16 35.15 10.62
CA VAL A 155 3.53 34.02 9.77
C VAL A 155 4.57 33.13 10.47
N LYS A 156 4.64 31.87 10.03
CA LYS A 156 5.69 30.94 10.40
C LYS A 156 6.98 31.35 9.72
N THR A 157 8.11 31.23 10.42
CA THR A 157 9.39 31.80 9.96
C THR A 157 10.48 30.75 9.72
N ASN A 158 10.31 29.54 10.24
CA ASN A 158 11.27 28.46 10.09
C ASN A 158 10.56 27.09 10.15
N VAL A 159 11.30 26.05 9.73
CA VAL A 159 10.79 24.67 9.67
C VAL A 159 10.51 24.08 11.07
N ASP A 160 11.24 24.52 12.09
CA ASP A 160 11.06 24.04 13.47
C ASP A 160 9.71 24.48 14.05
N ASP A 161 9.26 25.69 13.72
CA ASP A 161 7.96 26.22 14.09
C ASP A 161 6.80 25.39 13.49
N LEU A 162 6.98 24.91 12.26
CA LEU A 162 6.01 24.04 11.59
C LEU A 162 5.94 22.70 12.30
N SER A 163 7.10 22.09 12.51
CA SER A 163 7.26 20.76 13.11
C SER A 163 6.79 20.68 14.56
N THR A 164 6.88 21.79 15.29
CA THR A 164 6.34 21.94 16.66
C THR A 164 4.82 22.01 16.66
N THR A 165 4.23 22.69 15.67
CA THR A 165 2.78 22.94 15.61
C THR A 165 2.03 21.77 14.97
N GLU A 166 2.66 21.09 14.02
CA GLU A 166 2.13 19.93 13.32
C GLU A 166 3.22 18.87 13.20
N PRO A 167 3.19 17.82 14.03
CA PRO A 167 4.20 16.77 14.03
C PRO A 167 4.39 16.09 12.68
N ALA A 168 3.36 16.06 11.82
CA ALA A 168 3.47 15.54 10.46
C ALA A 168 4.47 16.32 9.58
N CYS A 169 4.83 17.56 9.94
CA CYS A 169 5.85 18.34 9.23
C CYS A 169 7.29 18.00 9.65
N LYS A 170 7.53 17.22 10.72
CA LYS A 170 8.89 16.88 11.21
C LYS A 170 9.79 16.23 10.15
N LYS A 171 9.19 15.55 9.17
CA LYS A 171 9.90 15.00 8.01
C LYS A 171 10.62 16.05 7.16
N LEU A 172 10.16 17.30 7.16
CA LEU A 172 10.86 18.40 6.48
C LEU A 172 12.26 18.64 7.08
N GLN A 173 12.48 18.23 8.33
CA GLN A 173 13.77 18.28 9.04
C GLN A 173 14.64 17.03 8.79
N GLY A 174 14.23 16.12 7.91
CA GLY A 174 14.93 14.85 7.66
C GLY A 174 14.61 13.73 8.66
N THR A 175 13.62 13.92 9.54
CA THR A 175 13.18 12.87 10.47
C THR A 175 12.28 11.87 9.73
N PRO A 176 12.56 10.55 9.77
CA PRO A 176 11.69 9.56 9.14
C PRO A 176 10.26 9.60 9.69
N THR A 177 9.26 9.48 8.82
CA THR A 177 7.86 9.35 9.20
C THR A 177 7.58 7.92 9.70
N PRO A 178 6.65 7.69 10.66
CA PRO A 178 6.21 6.35 11.05
C PRO A 178 5.79 5.47 9.87
N THR A 179 5.74 4.15 10.09
CA THR A 179 5.83 3.13 9.02
C THR A 179 4.52 2.73 8.32
N ILE A 180 3.34 3.18 8.74
CA ILE A 180 2.06 2.71 8.15
C ILE A 180 1.05 3.84 7.97
N ALA A 181 0.45 3.92 6.78
CA ALA A 181 -0.53 4.95 6.43
C ALA A 181 -1.89 4.58 7.00
N THR A 182 -2.55 5.52 7.66
CA THR A 182 -3.93 5.34 8.10
C THR A 182 -4.90 5.72 6.97
N ALA A 183 -6.02 5.00 6.88
CA ALA A 183 -7.10 5.28 5.92
C ALA A 183 -7.78 6.66 6.12
N GLU A 184 -7.34 7.43 7.12
CA GLU A 184 -7.84 8.77 7.44
C GLU A 184 -7.47 9.82 6.39
N HIS A 185 -6.37 9.60 5.64
CA HIS A 185 -5.82 10.58 4.71
C HIS A 185 -5.89 10.15 3.24
N ILE A 186 -5.80 8.86 2.97
CA ILE A 186 -5.85 8.27 1.64
C ILE A 186 -6.90 7.17 1.67
N THR A 187 -7.88 7.27 0.78
CA THR A 187 -9.02 6.35 0.66
C THR A 187 -9.08 5.75 -0.73
N ASP A 188 -9.95 4.76 -0.92
CA ASP A 188 -10.22 4.15 -2.23
C ASP A 188 -10.73 5.14 -3.28
N GLN A 189 -11.22 6.31 -2.86
CA GLN A 189 -11.75 7.37 -3.72
C GLN A 189 -10.73 8.49 -3.99
N GLY A 190 -9.84 8.78 -3.03
CA GLY A 190 -8.92 9.90 -3.11
C GLY A 190 -8.45 10.36 -1.73
N TYR A 191 -8.08 11.62 -1.61
CA TYR A 191 -7.51 12.22 -0.41
C TYR A 191 -8.62 12.90 0.42
N ALA A 192 -9.18 12.18 1.39
CA ALA A 192 -10.44 12.51 2.07
C ALA A 192 -10.51 13.89 2.76
N LYS A 193 -9.37 14.57 2.96
CA LYS A 193 -9.28 15.88 3.63
C LYS A 193 -8.86 17.03 2.72
N PHE A 194 -8.96 16.87 1.40
CA PHE A 194 -8.56 17.86 0.39
C PHE A 194 -9.74 18.28 -0.51
N SER A 195 -10.85 18.73 0.08
CA SER A 195 -12.04 19.17 -0.66
C SER A 195 -11.89 20.57 -1.26
N SER A 196 -12.40 20.77 -2.48
CA SER A 196 -12.32 22.05 -3.22
C SER A 196 -13.34 23.11 -2.81
N THR A 197 -13.25 23.60 -1.58
CA THR A 197 -13.95 24.84 -1.19
C THR A 197 -12.94 25.89 -0.78
N LEU A 198 -12.04 26.25 -1.70
CA LEU A 198 -10.73 26.69 -1.28
C LEU A 198 -10.13 27.81 -2.17
N THR A 199 -10.98 28.62 -2.81
CA THR A 199 -10.53 29.89 -3.40
C THR A 199 -10.55 31.06 -2.40
N GLY A 200 -11.10 30.85 -1.19
CA GLY A 200 -11.07 31.83 -0.09
C GLY A 200 -10.65 31.27 1.28
N GLU A 201 -10.81 29.96 1.51
CA GLU A 201 -10.46 29.31 2.80
C GLU A 201 -8.99 28.83 2.86
N VAL A 202 -8.27 28.77 1.72
CA VAL A 202 -6.85 28.36 1.66
C VAL A 202 -5.93 29.53 1.96
N ALA A 203 -6.33 30.73 1.57
CA ALA A 203 -5.53 31.92 1.70
C ALA A 203 -6.04 32.77 2.87
N GLY A 204 -5.15 33.19 3.77
CA GLY A 204 -5.47 34.02 4.94
C GLY A 204 -6.33 35.23 4.58
N THR A 205 -7.11 35.80 5.49
CA THR A 205 -7.96 36.96 5.14
C THR A 205 -7.16 38.23 4.88
N THR A 206 -5.97 38.36 5.48
CA THR A 206 -5.11 39.55 5.40
C THR A 206 -3.87 39.32 4.52
N GLU A 207 -3.46 40.35 3.78
CA GLU A 207 -2.23 40.33 2.98
C GLU A 207 -0.98 40.25 3.85
N ARG A 208 -0.04 39.38 3.46
CA ARG A 208 1.22 39.14 4.18
C ARG A 208 2.39 38.96 3.22
N ASN A 209 2.31 39.62 2.06
CA ASN A 209 3.36 39.65 1.05
C ASN A 209 3.79 38.28 0.47
N CYS A 210 2.92 37.26 0.55
CA CYS A 210 3.17 35.96 -0.09
C CYS A 210 2.93 36.02 -1.61
N ARG A 211 3.94 36.43 -2.37
CA ARG A 211 3.86 36.54 -3.84
C ARG A 211 3.76 35.19 -4.57
N LEU A 212 4.10 34.08 -3.90
CA LEU A 212 4.04 32.73 -4.47
C LEU A 212 2.61 32.28 -4.82
N LEU A 213 1.60 32.84 -4.15
CA LEU A 213 0.21 32.36 -4.24
C LEU A 213 -0.72 33.30 -5.02
N THR A 214 -0.19 34.32 -5.69
CA THR A 214 -0.98 35.30 -6.47
C THR A 214 -0.60 35.36 -7.95
N LEU A 215 -1.60 35.64 -8.80
CA LEU A 215 -1.48 35.84 -10.25
C LEU A 215 -1.56 37.32 -10.67
N GLU A 216 -1.74 38.22 -9.71
CA GLU A 216 -1.95 39.64 -9.99
C GLU A 216 -0.70 40.29 -10.60
N ALA A 217 -0.88 41.15 -11.60
CA ALA A 217 0.24 41.67 -12.38
C ALA A 217 1.28 42.44 -11.56
N SER A 218 0.84 43.29 -10.63
CA SER A 218 1.73 44.08 -9.77
C SER A 218 2.38 43.26 -8.66
N GLU A 219 1.85 42.08 -8.34
CA GLU A 219 2.11 41.40 -7.07
C GLU A 219 2.44 39.92 -7.18
N SER A 220 2.48 39.39 -8.40
CA SER A 220 2.91 38.03 -8.70
C SER A 220 4.40 37.81 -8.48
N TYR A 221 4.78 36.54 -8.44
CA TYR A 221 6.16 36.09 -8.39
C TYR A 221 6.98 36.44 -9.64
N VAL A 222 6.36 36.85 -10.77
CA VAL A 222 7.09 37.21 -12.01
C VAL A 222 7.37 38.71 -12.16
N GLY A 223 6.83 39.55 -11.27
CA GLY A 223 7.11 40.99 -11.20
C GLY A 223 6.47 41.81 -12.33
N HIS A 224 5.59 42.75 -11.98
CA HIS A 224 4.98 43.76 -12.86
C HIS A 224 4.27 43.23 -14.13
N ALA A 225 3.96 41.94 -14.19
CA ALA A 225 3.13 41.31 -15.20
C ALA A 225 2.33 40.16 -14.58
N SER A 226 1.14 39.89 -15.12
CA SER A 226 0.40 38.69 -14.74
C SER A 226 1.09 37.48 -15.36
N PRO A 227 1.30 36.39 -14.60
CA PRO A 227 1.76 35.13 -15.17
C PRO A 227 0.81 34.70 -16.31
N THR A 228 1.37 34.34 -17.47
CA THR A 228 0.59 33.84 -18.61
C THR A 228 0.04 32.43 -18.40
N GLY A 229 0.49 31.74 -17.34
CA GLY A 229 -0.01 30.44 -16.90
C GLY A 229 -0.40 30.44 -15.42
N THR A 230 -1.16 29.43 -15.00
CA THR A 230 -1.44 29.20 -13.57
C THR A 230 -0.33 28.33 -12.99
N PRO A 231 0.60 28.85 -12.17
CA PRO A 231 1.60 28.03 -11.54
C PRO A 231 0.90 27.02 -10.62
N ARG A 232 1.37 25.77 -10.68
CA ARG A 232 0.89 24.69 -9.84
C ARG A 232 2.07 24.17 -9.05
N PHE A 233 2.06 24.42 -7.75
CA PHE A 233 3.02 23.92 -6.80
C PHE A 233 2.53 22.62 -6.16
N ALA A 234 3.41 21.96 -5.41
CA ALA A 234 3.10 20.72 -4.71
C ALA A 234 2.44 19.66 -5.62
N GLY A 235 2.96 19.48 -6.84
CA GLY A 235 2.50 18.45 -7.77
C GLY A 235 1.08 18.66 -8.30
N GLY A 236 0.58 19.91 -8.29
CA GLY A 236 -0.79 20.22 -8.69
C GLY A 236 -1.69 20.68 -7.56
N ASN A 237 -1.39 20.27 -6.33
CA ASN A 237 -2.26 20.45 -5.16
C ASN A 237 -2.36 21.92 -4.71
N ASN A 238 -1.30 22.71 -4.90
CA ASN A 238 -1.27 24.09 -4.43
C ASN A 238 -1.17 25.06 -5.61
N GLY A 239 -2.08 26.02 -5.64
CA GLY A 239 -2.11 27.08 -6.64
C GLY A 239 -3.21 28.09 -6.31
N PRO A 240 -3.22 29.24 -6.99
CA PRO A 240 -4.14 30.34 -6.71
C PRO A 240 -5.62 29.97 -6.87
N THR A 241 -5.94 28.85 -7.52
CA THR A 241 -7.31 28.36 -7.73
C THR A 241 -7.71 27.18 -6.85
N GLY A 242 -6.80 26.64 -6.01
CA GLY A 242 -7.02 25.38 -5.28
C GLY A 242 -7.25 24.17 -6.21
N VAL A 243 -7.20 22.95 -5.66
CA VAL A 243 -7.63 21.74 -6.40
C VAL A 243 -8.35 20.77 -5.47
N ASP A 244 -9.43 20.14 -5.95
CA ASP A 244 -10.08 19.02 -5.26
C ASP A 244 -9.27 17.75 -5.45
N LEU A 245 -8.81 17.16 -4.35
CA LEU A 245 -8.16 15.85 -4.37
C LEU A 245 -8.99 14.76 -3.67
N THR A 246 -10.22 15.05 -3.23
CA THR A 246 -11.06 14.06 -2.51
C THR A 246 -11.49 12.90 -3.39
N ASN A 247 -11.73 13.14 -4.68
CA ASN A 247 -12.13 12.14 -5.64
C ASN A 247 -11.14 12.09 -6.82
N MET A 248 -10.11 11.26 -6.67
CA MET A 248 -9.10 11.02 -7.68
C MET A 248 -9.57 10.06 -8.79
N GLU A 249 -10.61 9.25 -8.55
CA GLU A 249 -11.19 8.38 -9.60
C GLU A 249 -11.62 9.19 -10.83
N THR A 250 -12.20 10.37 -10.61
CA THR A 250 -12.67 11.27 -11.68
C THR A 250 -11.55 12.05 -12.39
N LYS A 251 -10.30 11.93 -11.94
CA LYS A 251 -9.17 12.79 -12.35
C LYS A 251 -8.17 12.12 -13.29
N SER A 252 -8.48 10.94 -13.84
CA SER A 252 -7.56 10.15 -14.68
C SER A 252 -7.03 10.87 -15.92
N GLY A 253 -7.78 11.83 -16.48
CA GLY A 253 -7.36 12.67 -17.61
C GLY A 253 -6.81 14.05 -17.22
N ASP A 254 -6.82 14.41 -15.94
CA ASP A 254 -6.42 15.74 -15.47
C ASP A 254 -4.91 15.80 -15.26
N THR A 255 -4.22 16.32 -16.28
CA THR A 255 -2.76 16.50 -16.24
C THR A 255 -2.28 17.44 -15.13
N SER A 256 -3.15 18.30 -14.60
CA SER A 256 -2.78 19.25 -13.55
C SER A 256 -2.57 18.60 -12.17
N VAL A 257 -3.14 17.41 -11.94
CA VAL A 257 -3.00 16.63 -10.70
C VAL A 257 -2.38 15.26 -10.94
N LYS A 258 -1.74 15.06 -12.10
CA LYS A 258 -1.23 13.75 -12.52
C LYS A 258 -0.34 13.11 -11.45
N VAL A 259 0.53 13.90 -10.81
CA VAL A 259 1.42 13.42 -9.73
C VAL A 259 0.63 12.78 -8.58
N HIS A 260 -0.45 13.44 -8.14
CA HIS A 260 -1.30 12.93 -7.07
C HIS A 260 -2.20 11.78 -7.53
N TYR A 261 -2.61 11.78 -8.80
CA TYR A 261 -3.39 10.70 -9.40
C TYR A 261 -2.57 9.41 -9.48
N ASP A 262 -1.36 9.49 -10.02
CA ASP A 262 -0.46 8.34 -10.14
C ASP A 262 -0.16 7.74 -8.77
N ALA A 263 0.13 8.58 -7.77
CA ALA A 263 0.36 8.15 -6.39
C ALA A 263 -0.87 7.45 -5.78
N TRP A 264 -2.06 8.05 -5.90
CA TRP A 264 -3.30 7.46 -5.40
C TRP A 264 -3.62 6.13 -6.10
N GLN A 265 -3.45 6.07 -7.42
CA GLN A 265 -3.70 4.87 -8.21
C GLN A 265 -2.74 3.75 -7.80
N ALA A 266 -1.46 4.05 -7.61
CA ALA A 266 -0.47 3.08 -7.17
C ALA A 266 -0.78 2.55 -5.77
N ILE A 267 -1.19 3.42 -4.83
CA ILE A 267 -1.67 3.02 -3.50
C ILE A 267 -2.86 2.08 -3.58
N LYS A 268 -3.89 2.44 -4.36
CA LYS A 268 -5.08 1.62 -4.56
C LYS A 268 -4.78 0.26 -5.19
N SER A 269 -3.76 0.19 -6.04
CA SER A 269 -3.39 -1.03 -6.77
C SER A 269 -2.60 -2.04 -5.94
N MET A 270 -2.17 -1.66 -4.73
CA MET A 270 -1.31 -2.48 -3.88
C MET A 270 -1.95 -3.83 -3.54
N PRO A 271 -1.17 -4.92 -3.56
CA PRO A 271 -1.67 -6.22 -3.12
C PRO A 271 -2.12 -6.19 -1.67
N ALA A 272 -3.14 -6.99 -1.37
CA ALA A 272 -3.53 -7.27 0.00
C ALA A 272 -2.38 -7.93 0.76
N ARG A 273 -2.30 -7.61 2.06
CA ARG A 273 -1.33 -8.22 2.97
C ARG A 273 -1.78 -9.62 3.33
N GLU A 274 -0.98 -10.63 2.99
CA GLU A 274 -1.30 -12.01 3.29
C GLU A 274 -0.09 -12.70 3.92
N SER A 275 -0.10 -12.89 5.24
CA SER A 275 1.01 -13.54 5.98
C SER A 275 0.76 -15.01 6.33
N GLU A 276 -0.43 -15.53 6.00
CA GLU A 276 -0.83 -16.90 6.32
C GLU A 276 -1.14 -17.70 5.05
N ILE A 277 -0.68 -18.96 5.08
CA ILE A 277 -1.12 -19.98 4.13
C ILE A 277 -2.34 -20.69 4.73
N LYS A 278 -3.47 -20.61 4.03
CA LYS A 278 -4.68 -21.32 4.43
C LYS A 278 -4.53 -22.78 4.05
N LEU A 279 -4.64 -23.66 5.05
CA LEU A 279 -4.77 -25.09 4.82
C LEU A 279 -6.11 -25.36 4.13
N VAL A 280 -6.04 -26.10 3.03
CA VAL A 280 -7.21 -26.37 2.19
C VAL A 280 -7.88 -27.66 2.67
N PRO A 281 -9.20 -27.65 2.92
CA PRO A 281 -9.93 -28.86 3.30
C PRO A 281 -9.87 -29.93 2.20
N LEU A 282 -9.85 -31.20 2.56
CA LEU A 282 -9.91 -32.34 1.63
C LEU A 282 -11.10 -32.23 0.69
N ALA A 283 -12.27 -31.79 1.18
CA ALA A 283 -13.45 -31.56 0.35
C ALA A 283 -13.19 -30.61 -0.84
N VAL A 284 -12.32 -29.61 -0.64
CA VAL A 284 -11.89 -28.68 -1.70
C VAL A 284 -10.79 -29.31 -2.55
N LEU A 285 -9.79 -29.95 -1.93
CA LEU A 285 -8.68 -30.61 -2.64
C LEU A 285 -9.15 -31.66 -3.65
N ARG A 286 -10.25 -32.38 -3.35
CA ARG A 286 -10.87 -33.36 -4.25
C ARG A 286 -11.09 -32.84 -5.66
N ASN A 287 -11.38 -31.55 -5.80
CA ASN A 287 -11.70 -30.92 -7.08
C ASN A 287 -10.65 -29.86 -7.48
N ASP A 288 -9.60 -29.67 -6.69
CA ASP A 288 -8.52 -28.74 -7.02
C ASP A 288 -7.68 -29.31 -8.17
N ILE A 289 -7.59 -28.55 -9.26
CA ILE A 289 -6.91 -28.96 -10.50
C ILE A 289 -5.42 -29.23 -10.24
N GLN A 290 -4.76 -28.43 -9.40
CA GLN A 290 -3.35 -28.61 -9.09
C GLN A 290 -3.12 -29.83 -8.23
N PHE A 291 -3.99 -30.06 -7.23
CA PHE A 291 -3.92 -31.27 -6.39
C PHE A 291 -4.13 -32.53 -7.22
N GLN A 292 -5.19 -32.57 -8.04
CA GLN A 292 -5.46 -33.69 -8.95
C GLN A 292 -4.34 -33.90 -9.96
N SER A 293 -3.72 -32.83 -10.47
CA SER A 293 -2.58 -32.92 -11.39
C SER A 293 -1.40 -33.65 -10.75
N VAL A 294 -1.02 -33.27 -9.52
CA VAL A 294 0.06 -33.95 -8.78
C VAL A 294 -0.32 -35.39 -8.43
N PHE A 295 -1.58 -35.61 -8.03
CA PHE A 295 -2.09 -36.96 -7.75
C PHE A 295 -1.96 -37.89 -8.97
N LYS A 296 -2.40 -37.42 -10.14
CA LYS A 296 -2.29 -38.14 -11.41
C LYS A 296 -0.85 -38.45 -11.79
N GLU A 297 0.06 -37.50 -11.57
CA GLU A 297 1.48 -37.66 -11.84
C GLU A 297 2.11 -38.77 -10.97
N LEU A 298 1.77 -38.82 -9.68
CA LEU A 298 2.39 -39.74 -8.73
C LEU A 298 1.73 -41.12 -8.63
N PHE A 299 0.40 -41.20 -8.79
CA PHE A 299 -0.35 -42.46 -8.75
C PHE A 299 -0.67 -43.02 -10.14
N GLY A 300 -0.21 -42.35 -11.21
CA GLY A 300 -0.52 -42.67 -12.59
C GLY A 300 -1.97 -42.34 -12.96
N ALA A 301 -2.19 -41.78 -14.16
CA ALA A 301 -3.53 -41.56 -14.68
C ALA A 301 -3.79 -42.42 -15.91
N ALA A 302 -5.02 -42.93 -16.04
CA ALA A 302 -5.45 -43.53 -17.29
C ALA A 302 -5.59 -42.44 -18.37
N ALA A 303 -5.38 -42.81 -19.63
CA ALA A 303 -5.59 -41.89 -20.75
C ALA A 303 -7.04 -41.38 -20.75
N GLY A 304 -7.23 -40.06 -20.76
CA GLY A 304 -8.56 -39.44 -20.73
C GLY A 304 -9.27 -39.47 -19.38
N GLU A 305 -8.58 -39.76 -18.27
CA GLU A 305 -9.20 -39.82 -16.95
C GLU A 305 -9.86 -38.49 -16.54
N SER A 306 -11.17 -38.56 -16.26
CA SER A 306 -11.99 -37.41 -15.87
C SER A 306 -11.68 -36.91 -14.45
N GLN A 307 -12.08 -35.68 -14.13
CA GLN A 307 -11.92 -35.12 -12.79
C GLN A 307 -12.68 -35.93 -11.73
N GLN A 308 -13.89 -36.41 -12.02
CA GLN A 308 -14.67 -37.25 -11.11
C GLN A 308 -14.02 -38.61 -10.83
N ALA A 309 -13.41 -39.23 -11.86
CA ALA A 309 -12.68 -40.48 -11.67
C ALA A 309 -11.48 -40.28 -10.73
N THR A 310 -10.73 -39.20 -10.92
CA THR A 310 -9.61 -38.85 -10.03
C THR A 310 -10.07 -38.50 -8.62
N ALA A 311 -11.16 -37.75 -8.47
CA ALA A 311 -11.73 -37.44 -7.15
C ALA A 311 -12.12 -38.72 -6.39
N SER A 312 -12.66 -39.71 -7.09
CA SER A 312 -12.99 -41.02 -6.49
C SER A 312 -11.74 -41.77 -6.02
N ARG A 313 -10.62 -41.68 -6.76
CA ARG A 313 -9.33 -42.25 -6.34
C ARG A 313 -8.70 -41.49 -5.17
N VAL A 314 -8.86 -40.17 -5.12
CA VAL A 314 -8.50 -39.37 -3.95
C VAL A 314 -9.24 -39.86 -2.71
N ASP A 315 -10.55 -40.13 -2.81
CA ASP A 315 -11.33 -40.71 -1.70
C ASP A 315 -10.84 -42.10 -1.28
N GLN A 316 -10.35 -42.92 -2.22
CA GLN A 316 -9.79 -44.24 -1.90
C GLN A 316 -8.48 -44.14 -1.10
N ILE A 317 -7.64 -43.13 -1.39
CA ILE A 317 -6.34 -42.96 -0.74
C ILE A 317 -6.45 -42.20 0.59
N TYR A 318 -7.24 -41.13 0.63
CA TYR A 318 -7.32 -40.21 1.76
C TYR A 318 -8.55 -40.45 2.65
N GLY A 319 -9.48 -41.28 2.20
CA GLY A 319 -10.79 -41.44 2.84
C GLY A 319 -11.73 -40.27 2.57
N LYS A 320 -12.93 -40.33 3.16
CA LYS A 320 -13.94 -39.27 3.04
C LYS A 320 -13.94 -38.27 4.20
N ASP A 321 -13.30 -38.62 5.30
CA ASP A 321 -13.32 -37.90 6.56
C ASP A 321 -12.28 -36.76 6.59
N GLU A 322 -12.78 -35.53 6.69
CA GLU A 322 -12.00 -34.29 6.74
C GLU A 322 -11.12 -34.19 8.00
N GLN A 323 -11.63 -34.64 9.16
CA GLN A 323 -10.90 -34.58 10.42
C GLN A 323 -9.73 -35.56 10.41
N ASN A 324 -9.94 -36.77 9.89
CA ASN A 324 -8.87 -37.75 9.75
C ASN A 324 -7.78 -37.27 8.79
N PHE A 325 -8.16 -36.66 7.67
CA PHE A 325 -7.20 -36.05 6.75
C PHE A 325 -6.37 -34.96 7.45
N THR A 326 -7.04 -34.02 8.11
CA THR A 326 -6.37 -32.93 8.83
C THR A 326 -5.45 -33.47 9.92
N LYS A 327 -5.92 -34.41 10.74
CA LYS A 327 -5.14 -35.01 11.82
C LYS A 327 -3.93 -35.80 11.32
N THR A 328 -4.02 -36.42 10.13
CA THR A 328 -2.95 -37.26 9.60
C THR A 328 -1.94 -36.46 8.78
N TYR A 329 -2.43 -35.63 7.86
CA TYR A 329 -1.56 -34.92 6.92
C TYR A 329 -1.21 -33.53 7.45
N TRP A 330 -2.19 -32.74 7.88
CA TRP A 330 -1.94 -31.35 8.32
C TRP A 330 -1.30 -31.24 9.71
N ASN A 331 -1.65 -32.10 10.68
CA ASN A 331 -0.97 -32.08 11.98
C ASN A 331 0.47 -32.56 11.86
N ASP A 332 0.76 -33.55 11.00
CA ASP A 332 2.14 -33.96 10.71
C ASP A 332 2.96 -32.79 10.10
N VAL A 333 2.33 -31.82 9.42
CA VAL A 333 3.04 -30.60 8.96
C VAL A 333 3.36 -29.64 10.11
N ASN A 334 2.50 -29.56 11.11
CA ASN A 334 2.59 -28.57 12.18
C ASN A 334 3.35 -29.07 13.41
N GLU A 335 3.36 -30.38 13.65
CA GLU A 335 3.79 -30.97 14.92
C GLU A 335 4.94 -31.97 14.79
N TYR A 336 5.40 -32.28 13.58
CA TYR A 336 6.46 -33.28 13.39
C TYR A 336 7.76 -32.91 14.11
N THR A 337 8.22 -33.86 14.93
CA THR A 337 9.52 -33.84 15.58
C THR A 337 10.48 -34.77 14.85
N LEU A 338 11.74 -34.34 14.76
CA LEU A 338 12.80 -35.12 14.14
C LEU A 338 13.03 -36.42 14.92
N LYS A 339 12.97 -37.56 14.23
CA LYS A 339 13.27 -38.88 14.83
C LYS A 339 14.75 -39.22 14.91
N GLN A 340 15.60 -38.35 14.35
CA GLN A 340 17.06 -38.48 14.35
C GLN A 340 17.64 -37.09 14.11
N LYS A 341 18.89 -36.86 14.54
CA LYS A 341 19.59 -35.58 14.30
C LYS A 341 19.68 -35.28 12.81
N VAL A 342 19.29 -34.07 12.40
CA VAL A 342 19.41 -33.58 11.02
C VAL A 342 20.12 -32.22 11.02
N GLY A 343 21.33 -32.15 10.47
CA GLY A 343 22.14 -30.93 10.49
C GLY A 343 22.48 -30.47 11.91
N ALA A 344 22.09 -29.24 12.26
CA ALA A 344 22.26 -28.66 13.59
C ALA A 344 21.11 -28.97 14.57
N GLU A 345 19.96 -29.46 14.08
CA GLU A 345 18.79 -29.77 14.92
C GLU A 345 18.93 -31.16 15.58
N ALA A 346 18.60 -31.25 16.86
CA ALA A 346 18.72 -32.49 17.64
C ALA A 346 17.53 -33.43 17.38
N GLU A 347 17.71 -34.70 17.74
CA GLU A 347 16.61 -35.66 17.81
C GLU A 347 15.57 -35.20 18.85
N GLY A 348 14.29 -35.27 18.51
CA GLY A 348 13.18 -34.81 19.35
C GLY A 348 12.80 -33.35 19.15
N ASP A 349 13.62 -32.54 18.47
CA ASP A 349 13.28 -31.16 18.16
C ASP A 349 12.14 -31.08 17.14
N ARG A 350 11.25 -30.09 17.29
CA ARG A 350 10.30 -29.74 16.23
C ARG A 350 11.10 -29.28 15.02
N PHE A 351 10.81 -29.85 13.85
CA PHE A 351 11.50 -29.48 12.62
C PHE A 351 11.19 -28.02 12.25
N ARG A 352 12.10 -27.11 12.56
CA ARG A 352 11.97 -25.69 12.27
C ARG A 352 12.79 -25.38 11.04
N TYR A 353 12.29 -25.78 9.88
CA TYR A 353 12.87 -25.27 8.64
C TYR A 353 12.58 -23.76 8.53
N THR A 354 13.55 -22.99 8.98
CA THR A 354 13.65 -21.56 8.73
C THR A 354 14.36 -21.44 7.40
N ILE A 355 13.70 -20.89 6.39
CA ILE A 355 14.42 -20.42 5.21
C ILE A 355 15.19 -19.21 5.73
N GLU A 356 16.41 -19.41 6.23
CA GLU A 356 17.37 -18.34 6.36
C GLU A 356 17.71 -17.93 4.92
N ALA A 357 16.88 -17.06 4.35
CA ALA A 357 17.34 -16.19 3.29
C ALA A 357 18.59 -15.52 3.86
N GLN A 358 19.75 -15.80 3.27
CA GLN A 358 21.01 -15.17 3.65
C GLN A 358 20.72 -13.69 3.87
N ARG A 359 20.82 -13.29 5.13
CA ARG A 359 20.70 -11.93 5.56
C ARG A 359 21.87 -11.20 4.91
N LEU A 360 21.64 -10.63 3.73
CA LEU A 360 22.49 -9.61 3.14
C LEU A 360 22.32 -8.31 3.95
N ASP A 361 22.46 -8.40 5.28
CA ASP A 361 23.00 -7.28 6.05
C ASP A 361 24.51 -7.48 5.93
N GLY A 362 25.09 -6.85 4.90
CA GLY A 362 26.53 -6.73 4.81
C GLY A 362 27.03 -6.08 6.09
N ASP A 363 27.91 -6.81 6.79
CA ASP A 363 28.86 -6.29 7.75
C ASP A 363 29.55 -5.05 7.14
N SER A 364 28.97 -3.88 7.41
CA SER A 364 29.63 -2.58 7.27
C SER A 364 29.95 -2.08 8.67
N GLU A 365 30.67 -2.89 9.45
CA GLU A 365 31.35 -2.45 10.66
C GLU A 365 32.46 -3.45 11.02
N ARG A 366 33.53 -3.45 10.21
CA ARG A 366 34.91 -3.83 10.58
C ARG A 366 35.84 -3.58 9.39
N VAL A 367 36.39 -2.35 9.33
CA VAL A 367 37.82 -1.97 9.29
C VAL A 367 37.86 -0.45 9.36
#